data_AF-A0A3S0BY03-F1
#
_entry.id   AF-A0A3S0BY03-F1
#
_cell.length_a   1.000
_cell.length_b   1.000
_cell.length_c   1.000
_cell.angle_alpha   90.00
_cell.angle_beta   90.00
_cell.angle_gamma   90.00
#
_symmetry.space_group_name_H-M   'P 1'
#
loop_
_entity.id
_entity.type
_entity.pdbx_description
1 polymer ?
#
loop_
_entity_poly.entity_id
_entity_poly.type
_entity_poly.pdbx_seq_one_letter_code
_entity_poly.pdbx_strand_id
1 'polypeptide(L)'
;MKNISKKLPSGAELYITMASFEVGHRLLKAVMKEAETININFGANAKSFKDFAELDVNDTTINTLKNIVARLISSDLIENVAWECMAYATYNKVKIVKENNVFDEPSARGDYLIVVKEVMIFNLLPFSQSLGSLFTDMLGSNTESLK
;
A
#
# COMPACT_ATOMS: atom_id res chain seq x y z
N MET A 1 8.86 13.61 -6.35
CA MET A 1 8.28 12.45 -7.07
C MET A 1 7.11 12.93 -7.93
N LYS A 2 6.86 12.30 -9.08
CA LYS A 2 5.79 12.71 -10.00
C LYS A 2 4.44 12.24 -9.44
N ASN A 3 3.43 13.11 -9.49
CA ASN A 3 2.04 12.74 -9.21
C ASN A 3 1.55 11.71 -10.25
N ILE A 4 0.59 10.86 -9.87
CA ILE A 4 0.01 9.84 -10.75
C ILE A 4 -1.40 10.27 -11.15
N SER A 5 -1.74 10.06 -12.42
CA SER A 5 -3.12 10.11 -12.91
C SER A 5 -3.50 8.75 -13.49
N LYS A 6 -4.66 8.21 -13.11
CA LYS A 6 -5.13 6.90 -13.55
C LYS A 6 -6.64 6.91 -13.79
N LYS A 7 -7.07 6.30 -14.89
CA LYS A 7 -8.49 6.06 -15.17
C LYS A 7 -8.93 4.75 -14.50
N LEU A 8 -10.05 4.80 -13.80
CA LEU A 8 -10.61 3.68 -13.03
C LEU A 8 -11.70 2.93 -13.83
N PRO A 9 -12.09 1.71 -13.41
CA PRO A 9 -13.12 0.92 -14.09
C PRO A 9 -14.48 1.63 -14.24
N SER A 10 -14.88 2.45 -13.28
CA SER A 10 -16.08 3.30 -13.40
C SER A 10 -15.99 4.37 -14.50
N GLY A 11 -14.80 4.61 -15.04
CA GLY A 11 -14.48 5.71 -15.92
C GLY A 11 -13.96 6.96 -15.20
N ALA A 12 -13.95 6.96 -13.87
CA ALA A 12 -13.46 8.08 -13.06
C ALA A 12 -11.94 8.29 -13.19
N GLU A 13 -11.50 9.54 -12.99
CA GLU A 13 -10.08 9.91 -12.94
C GLU A 13 -9.61 10.02 -11.50
N LEU A 14 -8.60 9.21 -11.15
CA LEU A 14 -7.88 9.28 -9.89
C LEU A 14 -6.57 10.05 -10.07
N TYR A 15 -6.38 11.10 -9.29
CA TYR A 15 -5.12 11.83 -9.22
C TYR A 15 -4.50 11.68 -7.84
N ILE A 16 -3.32 11.06 -7.76
CA ILE A 16 -2.63 10.78 -6.50
C ILE A 16 -1.46 11.73 -6.34
N THR A 17 -1.45 12.43 -5.21
CA THR A 17 -0.32 13.23 -4.73
C THR A 17 0.26 12.57 -3.48
N MET A 18 1.56 12.72 -3.28
CA MET A 18 2.26 12.10 -2.15
C MET A 18 1.79 12.73 -0.85
N ALA A 19 1.49 11.91 0.14
CA ALA A 19 1.22 12.39 1.49
C ALA A 19 2.49 12.96 2.12
N SER A 20 2.35 13.67 3.24
CA SER A 20 3.52 14.08 4.02
C SER A 20 4.32 12.85 4.47
N PHE A 21 5.62 13.04 4.71
CA PHE A 21 6.49 11.98 5.22
C PHE A 21 5.92 11.33 6.48
N GLU A 22 5.37 12.15 7.40
CA GLU A 22 4.75 11.67 8.64
C GLU A 22 3.60 10.70 8.37
N VAL A 23 2.69 11.05 7.47
CA VAL A 23 1.54 10.20 7.10
C VAL A 23 2.01 8.93 6.42
N GLY A 24 2.92 9.02 5.44
CA GLY A 24 3.49 7.85 4.76
C GLY A 24 4.24 6.91 5.71
N HIS A 25 4.98 7.45 6.67
CA HIS A 25 5.70 6.68 7.67
C HIS A 25 4.75 5.99 8.66
N ARG A 26 3.65 6.66 9.07
CA ARG A 26 2.59 6.01 9.85
C ARG A 26 1.94 4.87 9.07
N LEU A 27 1.75 5.03 7.76
CA LEU A 27 1.20 3.97 6.92
C LEU A 27 2.14 2.76 6.89
N LEU A 28 3.44 2.98 6.70
CA LEU A 28 4.44 1.91 6.77
C LEU A 28 4.37 1.17 8.11
N LYS A 29 4.36 1.90 9.23
CA LYS A 29 4.27 1.31 10.58
C LYS A 29 2.99 0.50 10.77
N ALA A 30 1.85 1.03 10.31
CA ALA A 30 0.57 0.33 10.36
C ALA A 30 0.62 -1.00 9.59
N VAL A 31 1.15 -0.97 8.37
CA VAL A 31 1.30 -2.19 7.55
C VAL A 31 2.27 -3.19 8.18
N MET A 32 3.41 -2.75 8.69
CA MET A 32 4.37 -3.64 9.36
C MET A 32 3.76 -4.30 10.59
N LYS A 33 3.05 -3.53 11.42
CA LYS A 33 2.37 -4.05 12.62
C LYS A 33 1.34 -5.11 12.28
N GLU A 34 0.53 -4.90 11.24
CA GLU A 34 -0.46 -5.90 10.81
C GLU A 34 0.22 -7.12 10.19
N ALA A 35 1.31 -6.93 9.43
CA ALA A 35 2.04 -8.01 8.80
C ALA A 35 2.73 -8.96 9.81
N GLU A 36 3.17 -8.44 10.96
CA GLU A 36 3.68 -9.26 12.08
C GLU A 36 2.62 -10.25 12.58
N THR A 37 1.34 -9.86 12.63
CA THR A 37 0.26 -10.73 13.14
C THR A 37 -0.02 -11.94 12.25
N ILE A 38 0.50 -11.95 11.02
CA ILE A 38 0.28 -12.98 10.01
C ILE A 38 1.55 -13.71 9.59
N ASN A 39 2.64 -13.55 10.35
CA ASN A 39 3.94 -14.16 10.06
C ASN A 39 4.41 -13.91 8.61
N ILE A 40 4.09 -12.74 8.02
CA ILE A 40 4.73 -12.35 6.77
C ILE A 40 6.16 -11.97 7.11
N ASN A 41 7.11 -12.83 6.73
CA ASN A 41 8.51 -12.49 6.77
C ASN A 41 8.84 -11.57 5.59
N PHE A 42 9.32 -10.36 5.86
CA PHE A 42 9.96 -9.47 4.89
C PHE A 42 11.49 -9.70 4.88
N GLY A 43 11.94 -10.91 4.55
CA GLY A 43 13.37 -11.26 4.37
C GLY A 43 13.84 -11.30 2.91
N ALA A 44 15.08 -11.74 2.65
CA ALA A 44 15.70 -11.79 1.32
C ALA A 44 14.97 -12.67 0.27
N ASN A 45 14.05 -13.54 0.71
CA ASN A 45 13.14 -14.34 -0.14
C ASN A 45 11.67 -13.89 -0.06
N ALA A 46 11.40 -12.71 0.51
CA ALA A 46 10.07 -12.21 0.73
C ALA A 46 9.50 -11.46 -0.46
N LYS A 47 8.20 -11.58 -0.64
CA LYS A 47 7.42 -10.72 -1.53
C LYS A 47 7.57 -9.28 -1.03
N SER A 48 8.31 -8.48 -1.78
CA SER A 48 8.49 -7.06 -1.55
C SER A 48 7.17 -6.31 -1.78
N PHE A 49 7.07 -5.06 -1.30
CA PHE A 49 5.95 -4.18 -1.66
C PHE A 49 5.80 -4.00 -3.18
N LYS A 50 6.90 -4.11 -3.91
CA LYS A 50 6.92 -4.07 -5.37
C LYS A 50 6.25 -5.30 -5.96
N ASP A 51 6.49 -6.48 -5.41
CA ASP A 51 5.77 -7.70 -5.79
C ASP A 51 4.27 -7.54 -5.51
N PHE A 52 3.89 -6.95 -4.38
CA PHE A 52 2.48 -6.62 -4.10
C PHE A 52 1.86 -5.67 -5.13
N ALA A 53 2.65 -4.76 -5.71
CA ALA A 53 2.21 -3.81 -6.73
C ALA A 53 2.15 -4.42 -8.14
N GLU A 54 3.04 -5.35 -8.46
CA GLU A 54 3.26 -5.92 -9.81
C GLU A 54 2.60 -7.29 -10.03
N LEU A 55 1.91 -7.87 -9.04
CA LEU A 55 1.39 -9.23 -9.12
C LEU A 55 0.27 -9.40 -10.16
N ASP A 56 0.60 -10.16 -11.21
CA ASP A 56 -0.35 -10.88 -12.07
C ASP A 56 -0.76 -12.22 -11.42
N VAL A 57 -2.03 -12.56 -11.57
CA VAL A 57 -2.78 -13.46 -10.67
C VAL A 57 -2.62 -14.93 -11.08
N ASN A 58 -1.97 -15.77 -10.25
CA ASN A 58 -1.90 -17.23 -10.42
C ASN A 58 -2.28 -18.03 -9.15
N ASP A 59 -2.96 -19.18 -9.32
CA ASP A 59 -3.92 -19.78 -8.37
C ASP A 59 -3.44 -20.09 -6.95
N THR A 60 -2.18 -20.49 -6.74
CA THR A 60 -1.64 -20.83 -5.41
C THR A 60 -1.14 -19.60 -4.64
N THR A 61 -0.67 -18.59 -5.36
CA THR A 61 -0.25 -17.28 -4.80
C THR A 61 -1.46 -16.48 -4.31
N ILE A 62 -2.62 -16.72 -4.93
CA ILE A 62 -3.89 -16.04 -4.70
C ILE A 62 -4.41 -16.22 -3.27
N ASN A 63 -4.40 -17.42 -2.69
CA ASN A 63 -5.07 -17.64 -1.40
C ASN A 63 -4.33 -16.96 -0.25
N THR A 64 -3.01 -17.07 -0.20
CA THR A 64 -2.19 -16.33 0.77
C THR A 64 -2.32 -14.83 0.55
N LEU A 65 -2.27 -14.35 -0.70
CA LEU A 65 -2.36 -12.92 -0.99
C LEU A 65 -3.76 -12.35 -0.69
N LYS A 66 -4.84 -13.06 -1.01
CA LYS A 66 -6.21 -12.71 -0.64
C LYS A 66 -6.36 -12.60 0.86
N ASN A 67 -5.78 -13.52 1.63
CA ASN A 67 -5.81 -13.46 3.09
C ASN A 67 -5.06 -12.25 3.63
N ILE A 68 -3.94 -11.88 3.02
CA ILE A 68 -3.16 -10.68 3.38
C ILE A 68 -3.97 -9.42 3.04
N VAL A 69 -4.43 -9.29 1.80
CA VAL A 69 -5.24 -8.16 1.32
C VAL A 69 -6.51 -7.99 2.17
N ALA A 70 -7.24 -9.09 2.43
CA ALA A 70 -8.44 -9.07 3.26
C ALA A 70 -8.16 -8.57 4.67
N ARG A 71 -7.03 -8.97 5.27
CA ARG A 71 -6.61 -8.49 6.60
C ARG A 71 -6.16 -7.05 6.61
N LEU A 72 -5.39 -6.63 5.60
CA LEU A 72 -4.95 -5.25 5.47
C LEU A 72 -6.14 -4.31 5.31
N ILE A 73 -7.15 -4.72 4.54
CA ILE A 73 -8.40 -3.95 4.35
C ILE A 73 -9.29 -3.99 5.60
N SER A 74 -9.27 -5.07 6.39
CA SER A 74 -10.06 -5.16 7.63
C SER A 74 -9.40 -4.51 8.84
N SER A 75 -8.19 -3.96 8.70
CA SER A 75 -7.50 -3.30 9.81
C SER A 75 -7.97 -1.85 9.91
N ASP A 76 -8.67 -1.52 10.99
CA ASP A 76 -9.05 -0.13 11.32
C ASP A 76 -7.83 0.80 11.37
N LEU A 77 -6.67 0.28 11.79
CA LEU A 77 -5.43 1.05 11.85
C LEU A 77 -4.96 1.43 10.44
N ILE A 78 -4.91 0.45 9.52
CA ILE A 78 -4.52 0.71 8.13
C ILE A 78 -5.55 1.59 7.45
N GLU A 79 -6.84 1.30 7.63
CA GLU A 79 -7.92 2.08 7.02
C GLU A 79 -7.83 3.55 7.43
N ASN A 80 -7.66 3.85 8.73
CA ASN A 80 -7.57 5.22 9.21
C ASN A 80 -6.39 5.98 8.59
N VAL A 81 -5.22 5.36 8.48
CA VAL A 81 -4.06 6.01 7.86
C VAL A 81 -4.19 6.07 6.34
N ALA A 82 -4.80 5.07 5.70
CA ALA A 82 -5.10 5.10 4.27
C ALA A 82 -6.03 6.27 3.92
N TRP A 83 -7.01 6.58 4.77
CA TRP A 83 -7.85 7.77 4.62
C TRP A 83 -7.05 9.08 4.68
N GLU A 84 -6.08 9.18 5.59
CA GLU A 84 -5.17 10.34 5.63
C GLU A 84 -4.32 10.45 4.35
N CYS A 85 -3.87 9.33 3.79
CA CYS A 85 -3.18 9.32 2.50
C CYS A 85 -4.13 9.72 1.35
N MET A 86 -5.36 9.22 1.34
CA MET A 86 -6.37 9.55 0.34
C MET A 86 -6.75 11.03 0.37
N ALA A 87 -6.65 11.69 1.53
CA ALA A 87 -6.80 13.14 1.66
C ALA A 87 -5.72 13.94 0.91
N TYR A 88 -4.75 13.32 0.26
CA TYR A 88 -3.86 13.97 -0.71
C TYR A 88 -4.28 13.77 -2.17
N ALA A 89 -5.17 12.81 -2.46
CA ALA A 89 -5.67 12.48 -3.79
C ALA A 89 -6.98 13.21 -4.16
N THR A 90 -7.36 13.13 -5.44
CA THR A 90 -8.68 13.51 -5.95
C THR A 90 -9.28 12.40 -6.81
N TYR A 91 -10.61 12.30 -6.78
CA TYR A 91 -11.43 11.41 -7.59
C TYR A 91 -12.40 12.27 -8.39
N ASN A 92 -12.34 12.20 -9.73
CA ASN A 92 -13.09 13.12 -10.62
C ASN A 92 -12.91 14.59 -10.23
N LYS A 93 -11.67 14.98 -9.91
CA LYS A 93 -11.29 16.33 -9.44
C LYS A 93 -11.88 16.73 -8.08
N VAL A 94 -12.61 15.85 -7.41
CA VAL A 94 -13.12 16.05 -6.04
C VAL A 94 -12.11 15.49 -5.05
N LYS A 95 -11.84 16.24 -3.98
CA LYS A 95 -10.92 15.80 -2.93
C LYS A 95 -11.47 14.59 -2.18
N ILE A 96 -10.64 13.57 -1.95
CA ILE A 96 -11.03 12.36 -1.22
C ILE A 96 -10.82 12.59 0.28
N VAL A 97 -11.79 13.21 0.93
CA VAL A 97 -11.85 13.35 2.40
C VAL A 97 -13.11 12.66 2.91
N LYS A 98 -13.10 12.21 4.18
CA LYS A 98 -14.22 11.45 4.75
C LYS A 98 -15.54 12.23 4.67
N GLU A 99 -15.49 13.55 4.80
CA GLU A 99 -16.64 14.45 4.79
C GLU A 99 -17.29 14.60 3.41
N ASN A 100 -16.56 14.31 2.33
CA ASN A 100 -17.07 14.47 0.97
C ASN A 100 -17.88 13.28 0.47
N ASN A 101 -17.91 12.16 1.22
CA ASN A 101 -18.70 10.97 0.90
C ASN A 101 -18.55 10.52 -0.57
N VAL A 102 -17.33 10.65 -1.13
CA VAL A 102 -17.04 10.40 -2.55
C VAL A 102 -17.47 8.99 -2.97
N PHE A 103 -17.34 8.03 -2.06
CA PHE A 103 -17.67 6.63 -2.29
C PHE A 103 -19.07 6.22 -1.81
N ASP A 104 -19.94 7.15 -1.43
CA ASP A 104 -21.33 6.80 -1.11
C ASP A 104 -22.15 6.55 -2.38
N GLU A 105 -21.72 7.13 -3.50
CA GLU A 105 -22.32 6.93 -4.81
C GLU A 105 -22.02 5.50 -5.33
N PRO A 106 -23.02 4.73 -5.80
CA PRO A 106 -22.83 3.33 -6.17
C PRO A 106 -21.75 3.07 -7.22
N SER A 107 -21.57 3.96 -8.21
CA SER A 107 -20.54 3.80 -9.23
C SER A 107 -19.12 4.03 -8.68
N ALA A 108 -18.97 4.93 -7.71
CA ALA A 108 -17.72 5.19 -7.01
C ALA A 108 -17.35 4.07 -6.02
N ARG A 109 -18.33 3.41 -5.39
CA ARG A 109 -18.08 2.27 -4.47
C ARG A 109 -17.24 1.16 -5.11
N GLY A 110 -17.49 0.87 -6.39
CA GLY A 110 -16.76 -0.16 -7.13
C GLY A 110 -15.26 0.12 -7.25
N ASP A 111 -14.86 1.39 -7.16
CA ASP A 111 -13.47 1.81 -7.28
C ASP A 111 -12.75 1.91 -5.92
N TYR A 112 -13.48 1.92 -4.80
CA TYR A 112 -12.92 2.25 -3.48
C TYR A 112 -11.64 1.48 -3.16
N LEU A 113 -11.68 0.14 -3.29
CA LEU A 113 -10.53 -0.71 -2.98
C LEU A 113 -9.36 -0.49 -3.94
N ILE A 114 -9.63 -0.14 -5.20
CA ILE A 114 -8.59 0.20 -6.17
C ILE A 114 -7.93 1.51 -5.76
N VAL A 115 -8.72 2.52 -5.40
CA VAL A 115 -8.20 3.81 -4.94
C VAL A 115 -7.32 3.62 -3.69
N VAL A 116 -7.82 2.89 -2.69
CA VAL A 116 -7.06 2.58 -1.47
C VAL A 116 -5.74 1.89 -1.81
N LYS A 117 -5.77 0.84 -2.64
CA LYS A 117 -4.57 0.11 -3.10
C LYS A 117 -3.56 1.07 -3.75
N GLU A 118 -3.98 1.84 -4.74
CA GLU A 118 -3.08 2.71 -5.52
C GLU A 118 -2.47 3.80 -4.63
N VAL A 119 -3.27 4.41 -3.75
CA VAL A 119 -2.82 5.43 -2.81
C VAL A 119 -1.83 4.85 -1.80
N MET A 120 -2.12 3.67 -1.25
CA MET A 120 -1.20 3.00 -0.31
C MET A 120 0.12 2.66 -0.99
N ILE A 121 0.09 2.00 -2.15
CA ILE A 121 1.30 1.63 -2.90
C ILE A 121 2.14 2.87 -3.21
N PHE A 122 1.51 3.94 -3.70
CA PHE A 122 2.21 5.17 -4.05
C PHE A 122 2.95 5.79 -2.85
N ASN A 123 2.36 5.73 -1.66
CA ASN A 123 2.96 6.26 -0.44
C ASN A 123 3.96 5.30 0.22
N LEU A 124 3.87 3.98 -0.03
CA LEU A 124 4.77 2.96 0.52
C LEU A 124 6.01 2.71 -0.34
N LEU A 125 5.91 2.90 -1.66
CA LEU A 125 7.00 2.66 -2.61
C LEU A 125 8.33 3.39 -2.27
N PRO A 126 8.32 4.64 -1.76
CA PRO A 126 9.56 5.29 -1.34
C PRO A 126 10.33 4.52 -0.25
N PHE A 127 9.62 3.81 0.62
CA PHE A 127 10.22 3.07 1.73
C PHE A 127 10.79 1.73 1.30
N SER A 128 10.26 1.11 0.23
CA SER A 128 10.76 -0.19 -0.23
C SER A 128 12.20 -0.12 -0.72
N GLN A 129 12.63 1.04 -1.25
CA GLN A 129 14.01 1.27 -1.68
C GLN A 129 14.99 1.21 -0.49
N SER A 130 14.58 1.73 0.67
CA SER A 130 15.42 1.76 1.88
C SER A 130 15.33 0.47 2.69
N LEU A 131 14.17 -0.21 2.70
CA LEU A 131 14.02 -1.49 3.40
C LEU A 131 14.87 -2.58 2.76
N GLY A 132 14.88 -2.68 1.43
CA GLY A 132 15.70 -3.66 0.73
C GLY A 132 17.20 -3.51 1.04
N SER A 133 17.71 -2.27 1.06
CA SER A 133 19.10 -2.02 1.44
C SER A 133 19.37 -2.34 2.91
N LEU A 134 18.47 -1.94 3.83
CA LEU A 134 18.63 -2.24 5.27
C LEU A 134 18.66 -3.75 5.56
N PHE A 135 17.80 -4.55 4.91
CA PHE A 135 17.82 -6.00 5.06
C PHE A 135 19.06 -6.63 4.43
N THR A 136 19.50 -6.12 3.28
CA THR A 136 20.74 -6.59 2.62
C THR A 136 21.96 -6.30 3.48
N ASP A 137 22.05 -5.12 4.09
CA ASP A 137 23.18 -4.72 4.95
C ASP A 137 23.19 -5.54 6.26
N MET A 138 22.02 -5.79 6.87
CA MET A 138 21.89 -6.63 8.07
C MET A 138 22.21 -8.11 7.82
N LEU A 139 21.92 -8.64 6.62
CA LEU A 139 22.18 -10.03 6.29
C LEU A 139 23.59 -10.25 5.71
N GLY A 140 24.12 -9.30 4.94
CA GLY A 140 25.46 -9.34 4.37
C GLY A 140 26.57 -9.12 5.39
N SER A 141 26.27 -8.42 6.50
CA SER A 141 27.22 -8.23 7.61
C SER A 141 27.45 -9.50 8.47
N ASN A 142 26.65 -10.55 8.31
CA ASN A 142 26.78 -11.81 9.07
C ASN A 142 27.61 -12.90 8.37
N THR A 143 28.04 -12.72 7.12
CA THR A 143 28.83 -13.71 6.38
C THR A 143 30.35 -13.54 6.48
N GLU A 144 30.85 -12.44 7.05
CA GLU A 144 32.30 -12.23 7.23
C GLU A 144 32.83 -12.65 8.62
N SER A 145 31.99 -13.11 9.54
CA SER A 145 32.38 -13.51 10.91
C SER A 145 32.52 -15.03 11.14
N LEU A 146 32.33 -15.85 10.10
CA LEU A 146 32.63 -17.29 10.14
C LEU A 146 33.75 -17.61 9.13
N LYS A 147 34.98 -17.24 9.52
CA LYS A 147 36.21 -17.84 8.99
C LYS A 147 36.66 -18.95 9.94
#